data_AF-A0A1W2FYR6-F1
#
_entry.id   AF-A0A1W2FYR6-F1
#
_cell.length_a   1.000
_cell.length_b   1.000
_cell.length_c   1.000
_cell.angle_alpha   90.00
_cell.angle_beta   90.00
_cell.angle_gamma   90.00
#
_symmetry.space_group_name_H-M   'P 1'
#
loop_
_entity.id
_entity.type
_entity.pdbx_description
1 polymer ?
#
loop_
_entity_poly.entity_id
_entity_poly.type
_entity_poly.pdbx_seq_one_letter_code
_entity_poly.pdbx_strand_id
1 'polypeptide(L)' 'MIVSTLHEVIRDLLPAFRLATILGNQGTAEVPFRVICALGLQESAVVAMVEGTRR' A
#
# COMPACT_ATOMS: atom_id res chain seq x y z
N MET A 1 -9.19 -25.15 8.32
CA MET A 1 -8.27 -24.30 9.09
C MET A 1 -7.63 -23.35 8.10
N ILE A 2 -8.11 -22.11 8.01
CA ILE A 2 -7.58 -21.15 7.03
C ILE A 2 -6.25 -20.66 7.60
N VAL A 3 -5.13 -21.12 7.03
CA VAL A 3 -3.84 -20.47 7.26
C VAL A 3 -3.85 -19.22 6.41
N SER A 4 -4.38 -18.13 6.96
CA SER A 4 -4.27 -16.83 6.32
C SER A 4 -2.84 -16.36 6.44
N THR A 5 -2.19 -16.06 5.32
CA THR A 5 -0.88 -15.39 5.35
C THR A 5 -1.06 -13.97 5.87
N LEU A 6 -0.01 -13.40 6.49
CA LEU A 6 -0.04 -12.00 6.96
C LEU A 6 -0.44 -11.03 5.83
N HIS A 7 -0.04 -11.35 4.60
CA HIS A 7 -0.41 -10.57 3.41
C HIS A 7 -1.92 -10.59 3.16
N GLU A 8 -2.58 -11.74 3.28
CA GLU A 8 -4.03 -11.85 3.08
C GLU A 8 -4.79 -11.09 4.18
N VAL A 9 -4.35 -11.19 5.43
CA VAL A 9 -4.93 -10.43 6.55
C VAL A 9 -4.84 -8.93 6.29
N ILE A 10 -3.66 -8.43 5.87
CA ILE A 10 -3.46 -7.01 5.58
C ILE A 10 -4.32 -6.57 4.39
N ARG A 11 -4.34 -7.35 3.30
CA ARG A 11 -5.14 -7.07 2.11
C ARG A 11 -6.63 -6.96 2.45
N ASP A 12 -7.14 -7.82 3.32
CA ASP A 12 -8.55 -7.85 3.69
C ASP A 12 -8.92 -6.73 4.69
N LEU A 13 -7.95 -6.27 5.50
CA LEU A 13 -8.13 -5.15 6.43
C LEU A 13 -8.14 -3.78 5.73
N LEU A 14 -7.39 -3.59 4.65
CA LEU A 14 -7.29 -2.30 3.95
C LEU A 14 -8.68 -1.76 3.52
N PRO A 15 -9.55 -2.53 2.85
CA PRO A 15 -10.93 -2.11 2.56
C PRO A 15 -11.77 -1.86 3.83
N ALA A 16 -11.58 -2.66 4.88
CA ALA A 16 -12.33 -2.53 6.13
C ALA A 16 -12.07 -1.17 6.82
N PHE A 17 -10.84 -0.65 6.69
CA PHE A 17 -10.46 0.69 7.16
C PHE A 17 -10.68 1.80 6.12
N ARG A 18 -11.33 1.50 4.98
CA ARG A 18 -11.50 2.43 3.85
C ARG A 18 -10.17 2.96 3.29
N LEU A 19 -9.09 2.19 3.45
CA LEU A 19 -7.79 2.47 2.85
C LEU A 19 -7.79 1.89 1.43
N ALA A 20 -8.21 2.73 0.48
CA ALA A 20 -8.38 2.33 -0.93
C ALA A 20 -7.11 2.48 -1.77
N THR A 21 -6.11 3.24 -1.28
CA THR A 21 -4.92 3.60 -2.06
C THR A 21 -3.67 3.50 -1.20
N ILE A 22 -2.69 2.77 -1.68
CA ILE A 22 -1.34 2.75 -1.13
C ILE A 22 -0.46 3.59 -2.07
N LEU A 23 0.45 4.39 -1.52
CA LEU A 23 1.41 5.16 -2.30
C LEU A 23 2.80 4.64 -1.97
N GLY A 24 3.62 4.36 -2.98
CA GLY A 24 4.92 3.72 -2.76
C GLY A 24 5.86 3.80 -3.96
N ASN A 25 7.16 3.71 -3.66
CA ASN A 25 8.21 3.44 -4.64
C ASN A 25 8.61 1.98 -4.45
N GLN A 26 8.28 1.10 -5.41
CA GLN A 26 8.46 -0.34 -5.21
C GLN A 26 9.91 -0.78 -5.44
N GLY A 27 10.50 -1.41 -4.44
CA GLY A 27 11.70 -2.22 -4.56
C GLY A 27 11.37 -3.70 -4.70
N THR A 28 12.42 -4.53 -4.73
CA THR A 28 12.30 -6.00 -4.88
C THR A 28 11.66 -6.67 -3.66
N ALA A 29 11.74 -6.06 -2.48
CA ALA A 29 11.17 -6.59 -1.24
C ALA A 29 9.65 -6.35 -1.12
N GLU A 30 9.12 -5.36 -1.86
CA GLU A 30 7.72 -4.93 -1.80
C GLU A 30 6.85 -5.61 -2.86
N VAL A 31 7.46 -6.32 -3.82
CA VAL A 31 6.78 -7.08 -4.89
C VAL A 31 5.72 -8.08 -4.38
N PRO A 32 5.90 -8.78 -3.23
CA PRO A 32 4.87 -9.65 -2.70
C PRO A 32 3.59 -8.92 -2.28
N PHE A 33 3.66 -7.62 -2.00
CA PHE A 33 2.56 -6.76 -1.54
C PHE A 33 2.01 -5.88 -2.67
N ARG A 34 1.87 -6.40 -3.91
CA ARG A 34 1.27 -5.65 -5.04
C ARG A 34 -0.20 -5.30 -4.75
N VAL A 35 -0.40 -4.22 -4.01
CA VAL A 35 -1.67 -3.51 -3.85
C VAL A 35 -1.70 -2.37 -4.89
N ILE A 36 -2.89 -1.87 -5.23
CA ILE A 36 -3.07 -0.74 -6.16
C ILE A 36 -2.23 0.44 -5.64
N CYS A 37 -1.08 0.68 -6.28
CA CYS A 37 -0.09 1.68 -5.88
C CYS A 37 -0.01 2.79 -6.92
N ALA A 38 -0.07 4.06 -6.49
CA ALA A 38 0.45 5.15 -7.32
C ALA A 38 1.97 5.22 -7.12
N LEU A 39 2.70 5.14 -8.22
CA LEU A 39 4.16 5.05 -8.22
C LEU A 39 4.77 6.45 -8.11
N GLY A 40 5.57 6.67 -7.06
CA GLY A 40 6.49 7.81 -6.99
C GLY A 40 7.88 7.40 -7.45
N LEU A 41 8.57 8.26 -8.19
CA LEU A 41 9.95 8.01 -8.65
C LEU A 41 10.99 8.08 -7.52
N GLN A 42 10.62 8.67 -6.38
CA GLN A 42 11.43 8.83 -5.18
C GLN A 42 10.53 8.81 -3.94
N GLU A 43 11.03 8.32 -2.81
CA GLU A 43 10.27 8.19 -1.56
C GLU A 43 9.78 9.55 -1.04
N SER A 44 10.57 10.62 -1.24
CA SER A 44 10.17 11.99 -0.88
C SER A 44 8.91 12.45 -1.62
N ALA A 45 8.77 12.10 -2.90
CA ALA A 45 7.59 12.40 -3.70
C ALA A 45 6.36 11.60 -3.24
N VAL A 46 6.56 10.33 -2.83
CA VAL A 46 5.50 9.50 -2.25
C VAL A 46 4.93 10.15 -0.99
N VAL A 47 5.79 10.59 -0.07
CA VAL A 47 5.36 11.25 1.18
C VAL A 47 4.58 12.54 0.90
N ALA A 48 5.03 13.35 -0.05
CA ALA A 48 4.33 14.57 -0.46
C ALA A 48 2.95 14.29 -1.06
N MET A 49 2.82 13.21 -1.86
CA MET A 49 1.53 12.79 -2.43
C MET A 49 0.55 12.33 -1.33
N VAL A 50 1.00 11.57 -0.33
CA VAL A 50 0.17 11.17 0.82
C VAL A 50 -0.38 12.41 1.53
N GLU A 51 0.48 13.40 1.81
CA GLU A 51 0.07 14.61 2.51
C GLU A 51 -0.96 15.42 1.72
N GLY A 52 -0.84 15.47 0.39
CA GLY A 52 -1.82 16.12 -0.49
C GLY A 52 -3.21 15.47 -0.48
N THR A 53 -3.29 14.16 -0.24
CA THR A 53 -4.55 13.38 -0.25
C THR A 53 -5.36 13.43 1.04
N ARG A 54 -4.84 14.07 2.10
CA ARG A 54 -5.47 14.14 3.44
C ARG A 54 -6.43 15.33 3.63
N ARG A 55 -6.73 16.09 2.59
CA ARG A 55 -7.70 17.21 2.63
C ARG A 55 -9.13 16.73 2.51
#